data_AF-A0A6M0A8I6-F1
#
_entry.id   AF-A0A6M0A8I6-F1
#
_cell.length_a   1.000
_cell.length_b   1.000
_cell.length_c   1.000
_cell.angle_alpha   90.00
_cell.angle_beta   90.00
_cell.angle_gamma   90.00
#
_symmetry.space_group_name_H-M   'P 1'
#
loop_
_entity.id
_entity.type
_entity.pdbx_description
1 polymer ?
#
loop_
_entity_poly.entity_id
_entity_poly.type
_entity_poly.pdbx_seq_one_letter_code
_entity_poly.pdbx_strand_id
1 'polypeptide(L)'
;MAPLTWQELEALTDFKIDTVNGATNAQSCLRLFGFTESDIRVTLYRDNHAWCPYCQKIWLWLEEKQIPYRIKKITMFCYGKKERWYKQKVPSGMLPALELDGNLITESDDILIGLERVFKPLEQSMKDPAVIKLRQLERLLFRAWCTWLCYPTRSSKEEQHHQDQFIQVVEMVENALSSTPGPYFLDQFGTVDVIFMPYVERMNASLYYYKGYSIREENPRLAAWFEAMETRPTYRGTQSDFHTHVHDLPPQMGGCWPNDKPQTLVNQARVDNGPWEGLPDVTYPEPETSRTEALQRVLKHRTNIIRVNPADETLFDPAL
;
A
#
# COMPACT_ATOMS: atom_id res chain seq x y z
N MET A 1 -34.50 1.61 -12.82
CA MET A 1 -34.97 2.15 -11.53
C MET A 1 -34.96 3.66 -11.64
N ALA A 2 -35.82 4.36 -10.91
CA ALA A 2 -35.72 5.81 -10.81
C ALA A 2 -34.52 6.18 -9.92
N PRO A 3 -33.81 7.29 -10.20
CA PRO A 3 -32.68 7.71 -9.40
C PRO A 3 -33.09 8.07 -7.97
N LEU A 4 -32.19 7.81 -7.02
CA LEU A 4 -32.40 8.15 -5.60
C LEU A 4 -31.98 9.60 -5.34
N THR A 5 -32.68 10.30 -4.47
CA THR A 5 -32.23 11.59 -3.95
C THR A 5 -31.04 11.39 -3.00
N TRP A 6 -30.24 12.44 -2.79
CA TRP A 6 -29.17 12.43 -1.78
C TRP A 6 -29.69 12.07 -0.37
N GLN A 7 -30.89 12.52 -0.02
CA GLN A 7 -31.50 12.22 1.28
C GLN A 7 -31.89 10.74 1.40
N GLU A 8 -32.38 10.12 0.33
CA GLU A 8 -32.66 8.68 0.30
C GLU A 8 -31.35 7.86 0.39
N LEU A 9 -30.29 8.29 -0.32
CA LEU A 9 -28.96 7.67 -0.22
C LEU A 9 -28.37 7.78 1.19
N GLU A 10 -28.50 8.94 1.86
CA GLU A 10 -28.07 9.11 3.26
C GLU A 10 -28.77 8.14 4.21
N ALA A 11 -30.04 7.79 3.94
CA ALA A 11 -30.79 6.84 4.75
C ALA A 11 -30.37 5.36 4.53
N LEU A 12 -29.58 5.06 3.51
CA LEU A 12 -29.17 3.69 3.14
C LEU A 12 -27.82 3.26 3.72
N THR A 13 -27.14 4.12 4.47
CA THR A 13 -25.88 3.74 5.15
C THR A 13 -25.76 4.41 6.50
N ASP A 14 -25.36 3.63 7.49
CA ASP A 14 -24.92 4.08 8.81
C ASP A 14 -23.45 3.72 9.06
N PHE A 15 -22.73 3.35 7.99
CA PHE A 15 -21.37 2.84 8.08
C PHE A 15 -20.45 3.84 8.78
N LYS A 16 -19.85 3.38 9.88
CA LYS A 16 -18.89 4.14 10.67
C LYS A 16 -17.67 3.27 10.92
N ILE A 17 -16.51 3.93 10.92
CA ILE A 17 -15.25 3.31 11.25
C ILE A 17 -14.73 3.89 12.55
N ASP A 18 -14.37 3.03 13.50
CA ASP A 18 -13.62 3.45 14.68
C ASP A 18 -12.16 3.70 14.28
N THR A 19 -11.80 4.97 14.14
CA THR A 19 -10.47 5.39 13.75
C THR A 19 -9.44 5.33 14.89
N VAL A 20 -9.85 5.03 16.12
CA VAL A 20 -8.99 5.11 17.31
C VAL A 20 -8.66 3.72 17.85
N ASN A 21 -9.65 2.85 18.01
CA ASN A 21 -9.48 1.49 18.56
C ASN A 21 -9.93 0.38 17.60
N GLY A 22 -10.58 0.73 16.49
CA GLY A 22 -11.07 -0.22 15.52
C GLY A 22 -9.99 -0.80 14.62
N ALA A 23 -10.44 -1.49 13.56
CA ALA A 23 -9.56 -2.04 12.54
C ALA A 23 -8.63 -0.97 11.94
N THR A 24 -7.42 -1.39 11.54
CA THR A 24 -6.44 -0.54 10.87
C THR A 24 -7.07 0.13 9.64
N ASN A 25 -6.88 1.44 9.49
CA ASN A 25 -7.42 2.18 8.34
C ASN A 25 -6.66 3.49 8.09
N ALA A 26 -6.64 3.92 6.83
CA ALA A 26 -5.88 5.09 6.41
C ALA A 26 -6.43 6.43 6.95
N GLN A 27 -7.67 6.47 7.46
CA GLN A 27 -8.30 7.70 7.95
C GLN A 27 -7.88 8.07 9.38
N SER A 28 -7.15 7.19 10.07
CA SER A 28 -6.77 7.39 11.46
C SER A 28 -5.74 8.50 11.65
N CYS A 29 -5.97 9.34 12.66
CA CYS A 29 -5.03 10.37 13.16
C CYS A 29 -4.51 10.07 14.58
N LEU A 30 -5.10 9.07 15.24
CA LEU A 30 -4.80 8.62 16.59
C LEU A 30 -5.13 7.13 16.65
N ARG A 31 -4.25 6.31 17.23
CA ARG A 31 -4.47 4.88 17.45
C ARG A 31 -4.12 4.55 18.89
N LEU A 32 -5.05 3.97 19.63
CA LEU A 32 -4.91 3.74 21.06
C LEU A 32 -4.89 2.27 21.44
N PHE A 33 -5.56 1.37 20.71
CA PHE A 33 -5.59 -0.06 21.02
C PHE A 33 -6.02 -0.36 22.48
N GLY A 34 -6.92 0.46 23.04
CA GLY A 34 -7.36 0.36 24.44
C GLY A 34 -6.47 1.05 25.47
N PHE A 35 -5.31 1.59 25.07
CA PHE A 35 -4.47 2.45 25.92
C PHE A 35 -5.00 3.89 25.99
N THR A 36 -4.35 4.73 26.78
CA THR A 36 -4.68 6.15 26.95
C THR A 36 -3.74 7.05 26.15
N GLU A 37 -4.14 8.30 25.91
CA GLU A 37 -3.25 9.26 25.23
C GLU A 37 -1.95 9.58 25.98
N SER A 38 -1.91 9.36 27.30
CA SER A 38 -0.67 9.48 28.09
C SER A 38 0.33 8.36 27.83
N ASP A 39 -0.10 7.23 27.28
CA ASP A 39 0.77 6.11 26.92
C ASP A 39 1.47 6.33 25.57
N ILE A 40 1.08 7.37 24.82
CA ILE A 40 1.61 7.64 23.49
C ILE A 40 3.04 8.19 23.59
N ARG A 41 3.96 7.42 23.02
CA ARG A 41 5.37 7.79 22.85
C ARG A 41 5.74 8.08 21.40
N VAL A 42 4.86 7.73 20.46
CA VAL A 42 5.13 7.74 19.02
C VAL A 42 4.22 8.72 18.29
N THR A 43 4.80 9.54 17.42
CA THR A 43 4.07 10.27 16.37
C THR A 43 4.64 9.90 15.00
N LEU A 44 3.83 9.25 14.16
CA LEU A 44 4.18 8.93 12.78
C LEU A 44 3.76 10.08 11.85
N TYR A 45 4.71 10.61 11.09
CA TYR A 45 4.46 11.51 9.97
C TYR A 45 4.38 10.68 8.69
N ARG A 46 3.18 10.55 8.12
CA ARG A 46 2.94 9.80 6.89
C ARG A 46 2.06 10.56 5.91
N ASP A 47 1.96 10.05 4.70
CA ASP A 47 1.22 10.71 3.62
C ASP A 47 -0.30 10.69 3.83
N ASN A 48 -1.02 11.60 3.19
CA ASN A 48 -2.49 11.73 3.29
C ASN A 48 -3.24 10.50 2.74
N HIS A 49 -2.76 9.89 1.65
CA HIS A 49 -3.55 8.96 0.82
C HIS A 49 -3.15 7.49 0.96
N ALA A 50 -2.17 7.17 1.81
CA ALA A 50 -1.56 5.85 1.99
C ALA A 50 -0.76 5.33 0.78
N TRP A 51 -0.25 6.24 -0.04
CA TRP A 51 0.47 5.93 -1.27
C TRP A 51 1.96 5.69 -1.06
N CYS A 52 2.54 6.14 0.06
CA CYS A 52 3.97 5.99 0.29
C CYS A 52 4.33 4.58 0.79
N PRO A 53 5.12 3.79 0.04
CA PRO A 53 5.49 2.42 0.45
C PRO A 53 6.32 2.42 1.74
N TYR A 54 7.22 3.40 1.89
CA TYR A 54 8.04 3.54 3.09
C TYR A 54 7.19 3.87 4.32
N CYS A 55 6.11 4.64 4.17
CA CYS A 55 5.17 4.90 5.27
C CYS A 55 4.38 3.64 5.62
N GLN A 56 3.93 2.89 4.61
CA GLN A 56 3.18 1.65 4.79
C GLN A 56 3.95 0.64 5.65
N LYS A 57 5.27 0.49 5.41
CA LYS A 57 6.14 -0.37 6.23
C LYS A 57 6.08 -0.04 7.73
N ILE A 58 6.26 1.24 8.08
CA ILE A 58 6.25 1.68 9.49
C ILE A 58 4.85 1.57 10.08
N TRP A 59 3.84 1.93 9.28
CA TRP A 59 2.44 1.89 9.68
C TRP A 59 2.02 0.46 10.01
N LEU A 60 2.29 -0.49 9.12
CA LEU A 60 2.01 -1.91 9.34
C LEU A 60 2.71 -2.43 10.59
N TRP A 61 3.99 -2.08 10.78
CA TRP A 61 4.74 -2.49 11.97
C TRP A 61 4.12 -1.98 13.28
N LEU A 62 3.69 -0.72 13.34
CA LEU A 62 3.06 -0.13 14.53
C LEU A 62 1.71 -0.79 14.85
N GLU A 63 0.92 -1.08 13.81
CA GLU A 63 -0.39 -1.72 13.93
C GLU A 63 -0.29 -3.16 14.41
N GLU A 64 0.67 -3.93 13.88
CA GLU A 64 0.96 -5.29 14.33
C GLU A 64 1.41 -5.35 15.79
N LYS A 65 2.21 -4.38 16.23
CA LYS A 65 2.65 -4.26 17.63
C LYS A 65 1.58 -3.67 18.56
N GLN A 66 0.50 -3.12 18.01
CA GLN A 66 -0.55 -2.40 18.75
C GLN A 66 0.00 -1.33 19.71
N ILE A 67 1.02 -0.59 19.27
CA ILE A 67 1.64 0.48 20.06
C ILE A 67 0.79 1.74 19.91
N PRO A 68 0.32 2.41 20.99
CA PRO A 68 -0.48 3.62 20.86
C PRO A 68 0.35 4.76 20.24
N TYR A 69 -0.19 5.41 19.20
CA TYR A 69 0.53 6.43 18.44
C TYR A 69 -0.39 7.50 17.81
N ARG A 70 0.17 8.68 17.57
CA ARG A 70 -0.47 9.73 16.77
C ARG A 70 0.00 9.68 15.33
N ILE A 71 -0.86 10.10 14.41
CA ILE A 71 -0.55 10.25 13.00
C ILE A 71 -0.69 11.70 12.60
N LYS A 72 0.37 12.27 12.01
CA LYS A 72 0.33 13.56 11.33
C LYS A 72 0.41 13.32 9.83
N LYS A 73 -0.63 13.74 9.12
CA LYS A 73 -0.74 13.57 7.66
C LYS A 73 -0.02 14.71 6.94
N ILE A 74 0.83 14.34 5.98
CA ILE A 74 1.72 15.24 5.25
C ILE A 74 1.50 15.06 3.75
N THR A 75 1.42 16.16 3.00
CA THR A 75 1.29 16.13 1.54
C THR A 75 2.56 15.58 0.89
N MET A 76 2.48 14.63 -0.04
CA MET A 76 3.65 14.16 -0.82
C MET A 76 3.97 15.11 -1.97
N PHE A 77 5.22 15.07 -2.44
CA PHE A 77 5.65 15.90 -3.56
C PHE A 77 4.94 15.56 -4.87
N CYS A 78 4.53 14.30 -5.06
CA CYS A 78 3.88 13.84 -6.29
C CYS A 78 2.44 14.36 -6.48
N TYR A 79 1.75 14.79 -5.42
CA TYR A 79 0.35 15.23 -5.51
C TYR A 79 0.07 16.60 -4.87
N GLY A 80 1.08 17.32 -4.39
CA GLY A 80 0.82 18.65 -3.85
C GLY A 80 2.01 19.35 -3.20
N LYS A 81 1.71 20.52 -2.62
CA LYS A 81 2.69 21.37 -1.96
C LYS A 81 2.94 20.90 -0.53
N LYS A 82 4.19 20.53 -0.25
CA LYS A 82 4.66 20.17 1.09
C LYS A 82 4.40 21.30 2.11
N GLU A 83 3.96 20.93 3.30
CA GLU A 83 3.66 21.84 4.39
C GLU A 83 4.94 22.55 4.88
N ARG A 84 4.87 23.88 5.01
CA ARG A 84 6.02 24.70 5.44
C ARG A 84 6.52 24.30 6.83
N TRP A 85 5.62 24.06 7.77
CA TRP A 85 5.96 23.65 9.13
C TRP A 85 6.64 22.28 9.16
N TYR A 86 6.25 21.37 8.25
CA TYR A 86 6.88 20.06 8.16
C TYR A 86 8.30 20.18 7.62
N LYS A 87 8.52 20.99 6.58
CA LYS A 87 9.88 21.27 6.05
C LYS A 87 10.80 21.95 7.06
N GLN A 88 10.27 22.70 8.03
CA GLN A 88 11.09 23.25 9.13
C GLN A 88 11.56 22.15 10.09
N LYS A 89 10.76 21.10 10.26
CA LYS A 89 11.06 19.96 11.13
C LYS A 89 11.91 18.89 10.44
N VAL A 90 11.58 18.57 9.19
CA VAL A 90 12.26 17.61 8.31
C VAL A 90 12.68 18.37 7.05
N PRO A 91 13.91 18.94 7.00
CA PRO A 91 14.35 19.80 5.89
C PRO A 91 14.25 19.18 4.49
N SER A 92 14.48 17.86 4.39
CA SER A 92 14.32 17.11 3.13
C SER A 92 12.86 17.04 2.65
N GLY A 93 11.88 17.21 3.55
CA GLY A 93 10.45 17.02 3.28
C GLY A 93 10.06 15.57 2.99
N MET A 94 10.99 14.63 3.14
CA MET A 94 10.76 13.20 2.87
C MET A 94 9.89 12.55 3.94
N LEU A 95 9.26 11.44 3.57
CA LEU A 95 8.41 10.61 4.41
C LEU A 95 8.88 9.15 4.31
N PRO A 96 8.65 8.32 5.35
CA PRO A 96 8.12 8.69 6.66
C PRO A 96 9.14 9.48 7.49
N ALA A 97 8.63 10.18 8.50
CA ALA A 97 9.41 10.57 9.67
C ALA A 97 8.67 10.11 10.92
N LEU A 98 9.37 9.88 12.01
CA LEU A 98 8.78 9.42 13.26
C LEU A 98 9.39 10.17 14.44
N GLU A 99 8.56 10.62 15.36
CA GLU A 99 9.00 11.15 16.64
C GLU A 99 8.77 10.09 17.72
N LEU A 100 9.83 9.71 18.43
CA LEU A 100 9.82 8.74 19.52
C LEU A 100 10.39 9.41 20.77
N ASP A 101 9.55 9.60 21.79
CA ASP A 101 9.89 10.32 23.03
C ASP A 101 10.51 11.71 22.76
N GLY A 102 9.95 12.43 21.80
CA GLY A 102 10.43 13.75 21.37
C GLY A 102 11.64 13.73 20.43
N ASN A 103 12.26 12.56 20.19
CA ASN A 103 13.38 12.43 19.26
C ASN A 103 12.88 12.14 17.84
N LEU A 104 13.25 13.01 16.90
CA LEU A 104 12.92 12.84 15.49
C LEU A 104 13.87 11.85 14.83
N ILE A 105 13.31 10.84 14.16
CA ILE A 105 14.01 9.82 13.38
C ILE A 105 13.46 9.88 11.96
N THR A 106 14.38 9.93 10.99
CA THR A 106 14.10 9.83 9.56
C THR A 106 14.74 8.56 9.01
N GLU A 107 14.49 8.24 7.74
CA GLU A 107 14.87 6.98 7.09
C GLU A 107 14.10 5.77 7.63
N SER A 108 13.39 5.06 6.75
CA SER A 108 12.45 4.02 7.17
C SER A 108 13.13 2.85 7.92
N ASP A 109 14.37 2.49 7.58
CA ASP A 109 15.07 1.42 8.28
C ASP A 109 15.58 1.84 9.66
N ASP A 110 16.04 3.09 9.81
CA ASP A 110 16.45 3.64 11.10
C ASP A 110 15.26 3.83 12.03
N ILE A 111 14.10 4.20 11.49
CA ILE A 111 12.83 4.25 12.24
C ILE A 111 12.49 2.86 12.80
N LEU A 112 12.51 1.80 11.98
CA LEU A 112 12.26 0.44 12.48
C LEU A 112 13.27 0.05 13.54
N ILE A 113 14.58 0.25 13.30
CA ILE A 113 15.62 -0.04 14.30
C ILE A 113 15.40 0.72 15.61
N GLY A 114 14.97 1.99 15.54
CA GLY A 114 14.65 2.81 16.71
C GLY A 114 13.46 2.27 17.48
N LEU A 115 12.39 1.91 16.78
CA LEU A 115 11.19 1.31 17.36
C LEU A 115 11.49 -0.05 18.00
N GLU A 116 12.24 -0.92 17.33
CA GLU A 116 12.62 -2.25 17.84
C GLU A 116 13.42 -2.17 19.15
N ARG A 117 14.27 -1.14 19.32
CA ARG A 117 15.04 -0.94 20.57
C ARG A 117 14.13 -0.68 21.77
N VAL A 118 12.98 -0.03 21.56
CA VAL A 118 12.06 0.36 22.63
C VAL A 118 10.96 -0.68 22.84
N PHE A 119 10.39 -1.21 21.76
CA PHE A 119 9.19 -2.07 21.80
C PHE A 119 9.44 -3.53 21.43
N LYS A 120 10.71 -3.91 21.22
CA LYS A 120 11.15 -5.22 20.69
C LYS A 120 10.71 -5.44 19.23
N PRO A 121 11.42 -6.26 18.45
CA PRO A 121 11.00 -6.63 17.10
C PRO A 121 9.63 -7.31 17.06
N LEU A 122 9.06 -7.44 15.86
CA LEU A 122 7.89 -8.30 15.61
C LEU A 122 8.27 -9.76 15.84
N GLU A 123 9.40 -10.19 15.26
CA GLU A 123 10.00 -11.50 15.50
C GLU A 123 11.54 -11.34 15.54
N GLN A 124 12.21 -11.45 14.39
CA GLN A 124 13.64 -11.17 14.27
C GLN A 124 13.89 -9.67 14.08
N SER A 125 15.00 -9.18 14.63
CA SER A 125 15.39 -7.78 14.51
C SER A 125 15.85 -7.44 13.08
N MET A 126 15.69 -6.18 12.69
CA MET A 126 16.34 -5.56 11.52
C MET A 126 17.85 -5.81 11.42
N LYS A 127 18.50 -6.13 12.54
CA LYS A 127 19.94 -6.43 12.65
C LYS A 127 20.29 -7.93 12.63
N ASP A 128 19.30 -8.80 12.62
CA ASP A 128 19.51 -10.24 12.52
C ASP A 128 20.18 -10.59 11.17
N PRO A 129 21.19 -11.48 11.13
CA PRO A 129 21.87 -11.85 9.90
C PRO A 129 20.95 -12.38 8.79
N ALA A 130 19.93 -13.18 9.14
CA ALA A 130 18.96 -13.70 8.18
C ALA A 130 18.10 -12.57 7.61
N VAL A 131 17.63 -11.65 8.47
CA VAL A 131 16.86 -10.46 8.07
C VAL A 131 17.68 -9.56 7.16
N ILE A 132 18.97 -9.33 7.47
CA ILE A 132 19.87 -8.53 6.63
C ILE A 132 20.01 -9.13 5.22
N LYS A 133 20.18 -10.46 5.12
CA LYS A 133 20.27 -11.16 3.82
C LYS A 133 18.98 -11.01 3.02
N LEU A 134 17.82 -11.21 3.65
CA LEU A 134 16.52 -11.06 2.99
C LEU A 134 16.25 -9.60 2.57
N ARG A 135 16.67 -8.62 3.36
CA ARG A 135 16.62 -7.20 2.96
C ARG A 135 17.53 -6.87 1.77
N GLN A 136 18.66 -7.56 1.61
CA GLN A 136 19.47 -7.41 0.40
C GLN A 136 18.75 -7.94 -0.83
N LEU A 137 18.02 -9.06 -0.67
CA LEU A 137 17.18 -9.62 -1.73
C LEU A 137 16.00 -8.69 -2.08
N GLU A 138 15.32 -8.11 -1.09
CA GLU A 138 14.27 -7.10 -1.34
C GLU A 138 14.79 -5.93 -2.18
N ARG A 139 15.96 -5.39 -1.84
CA ARG A 139 16.57 -4.30 -2.62
C ARG A 139 16.95 -4.74 -4.04
N LEU A 140 17.36 -5.99 -4.21
CA LEU A 140 17.66 -6.55 -5.53
C LEU A 140 16.37 -6.66 -6.37
N LEU A 141 15.28 -7.17 -5.77
CA LEU A 141 13.96 -7.26 -6.39
C LEU A 141 13.45 -5.88 -6.79
N PHE A 142 13.51 -4.90 -5.88
CA PHE A 142 13.12 -3.52 -6.16
C PHE A 142 13.89 -2.93 -7.35
N ARG A 143 15.20 -3.16 -7.43
CA ARG A 143 16.03 -2.68 -8.55
C ARG A 143 15.63 -3.35 -9.86
N ALA A 144 15.48 -4.67 -9.88
CA ALA A 144 15.08 -5.39 -11.08
C ALA A 144 13.70 -4.95 -11.59
N TRP A 145 12.75 -4.77 -10.67
CA TRP A 145 11.43 -4.22 -10.98
C TRP A 145 11.52 -2.81 -11.56
N CYS A 146 12.28 -1.90 -10.93
CA CYS A 146 12.47 -0.55 -11.45
C CYS A 146 13.10 -0.57 -12.85
N THR A 147 14.13 -1.39 -13.07
CA THR A 147 14.78 -1.58 -14.37
C THR A 147 13.76 -1.95 -15.44
N TRP A 148 12.86 -2.87 -15.14
CA TRP A 148 11.86 -3.34 -16.11
C TRP A 148 10.69 -2.36 -16.30
N LEU A 149 10.19 -1.76 -15.23
CA LEU A 149 8.97 -0.94 -15.25
C LEU A 149 9.23 0.55 -15.47
N CYS A 150 10.22 1.13 -14.80
CA CYS A 150 10.34 2.58 -14.63
C CYS A 150 11.23 3.25 -15.68
N TYR A 151 11.98 2.45 -16.48
CA TYR A 151 12.80 2.97 -17.56
C TYR A 151 12.25 2.55 -18.92
N PRO A 152 12.19 3.46 -19.91
CA PRO A 152 11.76 3.12 -21.25
C PRO A 152 12.82 2.22 -21.91
N THR A 153 12.36 1.16 -22.57
CA THR A 153 13.21 0.28 -23.35
C THR A 153 13.29 0.77 -24.80
N ARG A 154 14.42 0.54 -25.46
CA ARG A 154 14.71 0.99 -26.83
C ARG A 154 14.41 -0.07 -27.88
N SER A 155 14.20 -1.31 -27.46
CA SER A 155 13.94 -2.45 -28.34
C SER A 155 13.26 -3.59 -27.59
N SER A 156 12.57 -4.47 -28.32
CA SER A 156 11.95 -5.67 -27.74
C SER A 156 12.97 -6.63 -27.11
N LYS A 157 14.22 -6.62 -27.57
CA LYS A 157 15.30 -7.43 -26.97
C LYS A 157 15.69 -6.91 -25.58
N GLU A 158 15.74 -5.59 -25.41
CA GLU A 158 16.01 -4.98 -24.10
C GLU A 158 14.83 -5.19 -23.14
N GLU A 159 13.60 -5.05 -23.62
CA GLU A 159 12.39 -5.38 -22.85
C GLU A 159 12.42 -6.84 -22.35
N GLN A 160 12.71 -7.79 -23.23
CA GLN A 160 12.83 -9.20 -22.85
C GLN A 160 13.97 -9.42 -21.86
N HIS A 161 15.12 -8.77 -22.04
CA HIS A 161 16.25 -8.90 -21.12
C HIS A 161 15.91 -8.41 -19.71
N HIS A 162 15.23 -7.26 -19.58
CA HIS A 162 14.79 -6.75 -18.29
C HIS A 162 13.73 -7.63 -17.64
N GLN A 163 12.80 -8.19 -18.44
CA GLN A 163 11.86 -9.19 -17.97
C GLN A 163 12.58 -10.43 -17.41
N ASP A 164 13.53 -10.99 -18.16
CA ASP A 164 14.28 -12.18 -17.75
C ASP A 164 15.08 -11.93 -16.46
N GLN A 165 15.69 -10.75 -16.32
CA GLN A 165 16.38 -10.34 -15.09
C GLN A 165 15.44 -10.25 -13.90
N PHE A 166 14.25 -9.69 -14.08
CA PHE A 166 13.24 -9.63 -13.02
C PHE A 166 12.80 -11.04 -12.60
N ILE A 167 12.48 -11.90 -13.57
CA ILE A 167 12.06 -13.30 -13.30
C ILE A 167 13.15 -14.06 -12.54
N GLN A 168 14.43 -13.92 -12.92
CA GLN A 168 15.54 -14.53 -12.17
C GLN A 168 15.59 -14.10 -10.70
N VAL A 169 15.31 -12.82 -10.41
CA VAL A 169 15.27 -12.35 -9.02
C VAL A 169 14.01 -12.83 -8.30
N VAL A 170 12.87 -12.94 -8.98
CA VAL A 170 11.66 -13.55 -8.43
C VAL A 170 11.88 -15.02 -8.07
N GLU A 171 12.61 -15.79 -8.89
CA GLU A 171 13.01 -17.16 -8.55
C GLU A 171 13.84 -17.21 -7.26
N MET A 172 14.72 -16.23 -7.01
CA MET A 172 15.44 -16.13 -5.74
C MET A 172 14.51 -15.86 -4.56
N VAL A 173 13.44 -15.08 -4.76
CA VAL A 173 12.41 -14.79 -3.75
C VAL A 173 11.55 -16.03 -3.48
N GLU A 174 11.11 -16.75 -4.51
CA GLU A 174 10.39 -18.03 -4.39
C GLU A 174 11.22 -19.06 -3.60
N ASN A 175 12.52 -19.15 -3.89
CA ASN A 175 13.44 -20.01 -3.15
C ASN A 175 13.57 -19.58 -1.68
N ALA A 176 13.63 -18.27 -1.41
CA ALA A 176 13.66 -17.76 -0.04
C ALA A 176 12.38 -18.11 0.73
N LEU A 177 11.21 -17.94 0.12
CA LEU A 177 9.91 -18.33 0.70
C LEU A 177 9.80 -19.85 0.89
N SER A 178 10.45 -20.66 0.05
CA SER A 178 10.48 -22.12 0.23
C SER A 178 11.42 -22.62 1.34
N SER A 179 12.20 -21.72 1.96
CA SER A 179 13.18 -22.11 2.98
C SER A 179 12.54 -22.54 4.30
N THR A 180 11.25 -22.23 4.50
CA THR A 180 10.47 -22.70 5.64
C THR A 180 9.22 -23.45 5.18
N PRO A 181 8.58 -24.28 6.03
CA PRO A 181 7.31 -24.92 5.69
C PRO A 181 6.13 -23.95 5.58
N GLY A 182 6.24 -22.78 6.20
CA GLY A 182 5.19 -21.76 6.24
C GLY A 182 5.16 -20.86 5.01
N PRO A 183 4.15 -19.97 4.92
CA PRO A 183 4.03 -19.05 3.79
C PRO A 183 4.89 -17.79 3.91
N TYR A 184 5.51 -17.55 5.07
CA TYR A 184 6.32 -16.35 5.35
C TYR A 184 7.80 -16.58 5.03
N PHE A 185 8.57 -15.49 4.91
CA PHE A 185 10.01 -15.57 4.60
C PHE A 185 10.83 -16.28 5.68
N LEU A 186 10.34 -16.28 6.92
CA LEU A 186 10.90 -16.98 8.08
C LEU A 186 9.77 -17.81 8.73
N ASP A 187 10.09 -18.54 9.81
CA ASP A 187 9.15 -19.50 10.43
C ASP A 187 7.81 -18.88 10.83
N GLN A 188 7.79 -17.59 11.15
CA GLN A 188 6.61 -16.81 11.51
C GLN A 188 6.62 -15.48 10.75
N PHE A 189 5.43 -14.87 10.63
CA PHE A 189 5.29 -13.50 10.15
C PHE A 189 6.17 -12.56 10.99
N GLY A 190 6.95 -11.70 10.33
CA GLY A 190 7.78 -10.76 11.07
C GLY A 190 8.29 -9.57 10.26
N THR A 191 9.39 -9.02 10.75
CA THR A 191 10.01 -7.81 10.19
C THR A 191 10.33 -7.95 8.70
N VAL A 192 10.69 -9.15 8.21
CA VAL A 192 10.97 -9.36 6.78
C VAL A 192 9.71 -9.17 5.93
N ASP A 193 8.58 -9.78 6.32
CA ASP A 193 7.33 -9.67 5.57
C ASP A 193 6.86 -8.21 5.50
N VAL A 194 6.97 -7.49 6.62
CA VAL A 194 6.67 -6.05 6.70
C VAL A 194 7.56 -5.21 5.76
N ILE A 195 8.82 -5.60 5.54
CA ILE A 195 9.73 -4.89 4.62
C ILE A 195 9.40 -5.18 3.16
N PHE A 196 9.14 -6.44 2.81
CA PHE A 196 8.82 -6.83 1.43
C PHE A 196 7.46 -6.29 0.98
N MET A 197 6.46 -6.31 1.88
CA MET A 197 5.06 -6.02 1.56
C MET A 197 4.84 -4.78 0.69
N PRO A 198 5.31 -3.57 1.05
CA PRO A 198 4.89 -2.37 0.33
C PRO A 198 5.28 -2.36 -1.15
N TYR A 199 6.46 -2.86 -1.48
CA TYR A 199 6.92 -2.90 -2.87
C TYR A 199 6.37 -4.10 -3.62
N VAL A 200 6.26 -5.27 -2.99
CA VAL A 200 5.68 -6.44 -3.65
C VAL A 200 4.20 -6.22 -3.98
N GLU A 201 3.45 -5.50 -3.12
CA GLU A 201 2.07 -5.05 -3.41
C GLU A 201 2.00 -4.18 -4.67
N ARG A 202 2.87 -3.17 -4.77
CA ARG A 202 2.95 -2.26 -5.92
C ARG A 202 3.42 -2.99 -7.18
N MET A 203 4.34 -3.94 -7.05
CA MET A 203 4.77 -4.79 -8.15
C MET A 203 3.61 -5.64 -8.68
N ASN A 204 2.77 -6.21 -7.79
CA ASN A 204 1.62 -7.03 -8.20
C ASN A 204 0.66 -6.23 -9.08
N ALA A 205 0.31 -5.00 -8.68
CA ALA A 205 -0.55 -4.12 -9.46
C ALA A 205 0.13 -3.64 -10.76
N SER A 206 1.32 -3.08 -10.65
CA SER A 206 2.00 -2.42 -11.77
C SER A 206 2.48 -3.38 -12.85
N LEU A 207 2.96 -4.58 -12.51
CA LEU A 207 3.37 -5.55 -13.52
C LEU A 207 2.17 -6.18 -14.21
N TYR A 208 1.07 -6.39 -13.49
CA TYR A 208 -0.18 -6.84 -14.10
C TYR A 208 -0.65 -5.83 -15.16
N TYR A 209 -0.68 -4.55 -14.79
CA TYR A 209 -1.19 -3.48 -15.65
C TYR A 209 -0.24 -3.07 -16.78
N TYR A 210 1.03 -2.82 -16.49
CA TYR A 210 1.98 -2.30 -17.48
C TYR A 210 2.70 -3.39 -18.27
N LYS A 211 2.85 -4.60 -17.71
CA LYS A 211 3.68 -5.65 -18.32
C LYS A 211 2.91 -6.90 -18.72
N GLY A 212 1.62 -6.98 -18.39
CA GLY A 212 0.81 -8.17 -18.64
C GLY A 212 1.30 -9.39 -17.84
N TYR A 213 2.00 -9.16 -16.72
CA TYR A 213 2.61 -10.20 -15.90
C TYR A 213 1.98 -10.23 -14.51
N SER A 214 1.45 -11.37 -14.11
CA SER A 214 0.75 -11.54 -12.84
C SER A 214 1.65 -12.22 -11.82
N ILE A 215 2.05 -11.50 -10.76
CA ILE A 215 2.93 -12.08 -9.74
C ILE A 215 2.28 -13.27 -9.07
N ARG A 216 0.97 -13.20 -8.78
CA ARG A 216 0.27 -14.27 -8.06
C ARG A 216 0.02 -15.50 -8.92
N GLU A 217 -0.29 -15.32 -10.20
CA GLU A 217 -0.62 -16.45 -11.08
C GLU A 217 0.65 -17.20 -11.52
N GLU A 218 1.77 -16.48 -11.66
CA GLU A 218 3.02 -17.05 -12.16
C GLU A 218 3.93 -17.60 -11.04
N ASN A 219 3.74 -17.18 -9.78
CA ASN A 219 4.66 -17.48 -8.68
C ASN A 219 3.92 -18.04 -7.44
N PRO A 220 3.90 -19.36 -7.25
CA PRO A 220 3.04 -19.99 -6.26
C PRO A 220 3.42 -19.69 -4.81
N ARG A 221 4.71 -19.44 -4.47
CA ARG A 221 5.08 -19.09 -3.09
C ARG A 221 4.71 -17.65 -2.76
N LEU A 222 4.90 -16.71 -3.69
CA LEU A 222 4.41 -15.35 -3.55
C LEU A 222 2.88 -15.31 -3.47
N ALA A 223 2.17 -16.15 -4.24
CA ALA A 223 0.72 -16.29 -4.11
C ALA A 223 0.32 -16.72 -2.69
N ALA A 224 0.91 -17.80 -2.18
CA ALA A 224 0.67 -18.27 -0.81
C ALA A 224 1.07 -17.25 0.26
N TRP A 225 2.15 -16.50 0.03
CA TRP A 225 2.57 -15.40 0.92
C TRP A 225 1.55 -14.26 0.93
N PHE A 226 1.03 -13.85 -0.22
CA PHE A 226 -0.04 -12.85 -0.28
C PHE A 226 -1.32 -13.33 0.42
N GLU A 227 -1.74 -14.57 0.19
CA GLU A 227 -2.89 -15.18 0.88
C GLU A 227 -2.69 -15.14 2.41
N ALA A 228 -1.49 -15.47 2.89
CA ALA A 228 -1.15 -15.39 4.30
C ALA A 228 -1.16 -13.95 4.83
N MET A 229 -0.59 -13.00 4.10
CA MET A 229 -0.61 -11.58 4.44
C MET A 229 -2.05 -11.05 4.53
N GLU A 230 -2.93 -11.49 3.63
CA GLU A 230 -4.35 -11.13 3.61
C GLU A 230 -5.16 -11.68 4.78
N THR A 231 -4.68 -12.71 5.48
CA THR A 231 -5.29 -13.12 6.76
C THR A 231 -5.09 -12.09 7.87
N ARG A 232 -4.17 -11.12 7.69
CA ARG A 232 -3.83 -10.11 8.70
C ARG A 232 -4.71 -8.87 8.52
N PRO A 233 -5.59 -8.52 9.49
CA PRO A 233 -6.48 -7.35 9.39
C PRO A 233 -5.71 -6.03 9.27
N THR A 234 -4.54 -5.96 9.88
CA THR A 234 -3.57 -4.86 9.81
C THR A 234 -3.11 -4.60 8.37
N TYR A 235 -2.68 -5.64 7.65
CA TYR A 235 -2.29 -5.53 6.25
C TYR A 235 -3.47 -5.07 5.40
N ARG A 236 -4.63 -5.72 5.50
CA ARG A 236 -5.86 -5.33 4.78
C ARG A 236 -6.23 -3.86 5.02
N GLY A 237 -6.01 -3.35 6.24
CA GLY A 237 -6.25 -1.95 6.59
C GLY A 237 -5.27 -0.94 5.98
N THR A 238 -4.12 -1.41 5.50
CA THR A 238 -3.10 -0.60 4.82
C THR A 238 -3.00 -0.85 3.31
N GLN A 239 -3.65 -1.89 2.82
CA GLN A 239 -3.63 -2.34 1.43
C GLN A 239 -4.37 -1.34 0.52
N SER A 240 -3.90 -1.21 -0.71
CA SER A 240 -4.60 -0.49 -1.78
C SER A 240 -4.87 -1.41 -2.98
N ASP A 241 -5.87 -1.03 -3.79
CA ASP A 241 -6.28 -1.76 -4.98
C ASP A 241 -5.35 -1.50 -6.19
N PHE A 242 -5.53 -2.30 -7.25
CA PHE A 242 -4.74 -2.17 -8.48
C PHE A 242 -4.90 -0.81 -9.16
N HIS A 243 -6.12 -0.31 -9.27
CA HIS A 243 -6.40 0.97 -9.95
C HIS A 243 -5.64 2.10 -9.26
N THR A 244 -5.71 2.17 -7.94
CA THR A 244 -4.99 3.19 -7.17
C THR A 244 -3.47 3.09 -7.37
N HIS A 245 -2.88 1.89 -7.21
CA HIS A 245 -1.42 1.73 -7.35
C HIS A 245 -0.90 2.04 -8.75
N VAL A 246 -1.60 1.64 -9.81
CA VAL A 246 -1.10 1.86 -11.18
C VAL A 246 -1.14 3.34 -11.55
N HIS A 247 -2.09 4.11 -11.01
CA HIS A 247 -2.24 5.52 -11.31
C HIS A 247 -1.47 6.44 -10.34
N ASP A 248 -1.17 5.99 -9.12
CA ASP A 248 -0.37 6.77 -8.15
C ASP A 248 1.15 6.59 -8.30
N LEU A 249 1.60 5.48 -8.89
CA LEU A 249 3.00 5.09 -8.94
C LEU A 249 3.84 5.89 -9.94
N PRO A 250 3.37 6.21 -11.17
CA PRO A 250 4.16 6.95 -12.15
C PRO A 250 4.76 8.27 -11.62
N PRO A 251 4.01 9.17 -10.96
CA PRO A 251 4.59 10.41 -10.44
C PRO A 251 5.52 10.19 -9.23
N GLN A 252 5.51 9.02 -8.59
CA GLN A 252 6.44 8.65 -7.52
C GLN A 252 7.75 8.08 -8.06
N MET A 253 7.69 7.32 -9.16
CA MET A 253 8.84 6.61 -9.74
C MET A 253 9.51 7.35 -10.90
N GLY A 254 8.91 8.45 -11.38
CA GLY A 254 9.39 9.19 -12.56
C GLY A 254 8.88 8.63 -13.90
N GLY A 255 7.94 7.68 -13.85
CA GLY A 255 7.32 7.04 -15.00
C GLY A 255 7.14 5.53 -14.82
N CYS A 256 6.14 4.96 -15.50
CA CYS A 256 5.94 3.52 -15.65
C CYS A 256 5.63 3.23 -17.12
N TRP A 257 6.36 2.31 -17.74
CA TRP A 257 6.35 2.12 -19.19
C TRP A 257 5.69 0.80 -19.56
N PRO A 258 4.52 0.84 -20.24
CA PRO A 258 3.87 -0.37 -20.71
C PRO A 258 4.68 -1.05 -21.81
N ASN A 259 4.49 -2.36 -21.98
CA ASN A 259 4.93 -3.07 -23.18
C ASN A 259 3.77 -3.25 -24.18
N ASP A 260 4.09 -3.71 -25.38
CA ASP A 260 3.11 -3.86 -26.48
C ASP A 260 2.45 -5.25 -26.51
N LYS A 261 2.47 -6.02 -25.41
CA LYS A 261 1.89 -7.37 -25.39
C LYS A 261 0.34 -7.27 -25.39
N PRO A 262 -0.38 -8.14 -26.13
CA PRO A 262 -1.85 -8.15 -26.12
C PRO A 262 -2.45 -8.28 -24.71
N GLN A 263 -1.83 -9.09 -23.84
CA GLN A 263 -2.30 -9.27 -22.46
C GLN A 263 -2.24 -7.97 -21.65
N THR A 264 -1.27 -7.10 -21.91
CA THR A 264 -1.14 -5.80 -21.26
C THR A 264 -2.36 -4.95 -21.54
N LEU A 265 -2.80 -4.85 -22.80
CA LEU A 265 -4.00 -4.09 -23.18
C LEU A 265 -5.27 -4.65 -22.51
N VAL A 266 -5.39 -5.98 -22.43
CA VAL A 266 -6.51 -6.63 -21.74
C VAL A 266 -6.51 -6.29 -20.24
N ASN A 267 -5.34 -6.38 -19.60
CA ASN A 267 -5.20 -6.08 -18.17
C ASN A 267 -5.47 -4.60 -17.86
N GLN A 268 -4.99 -3.67 -18.71
CA GLN A 268 -5.26 -2.24 -18.58
C GLN A 268 -6.76 -1.96 -18.65
N ALA A 269 -7.41 -2.46 -19.71
CA ALA A 269 -8.85 -2.28 -19.89
C ALA A 269 -9.64 -2.81 -18.69
N ARG A 270 -9.23 -3.97 -18.13
CA ARG A 270 -9.87 -4.58 -16.97
C ARG A 270 -9.66 -3.79 -15.67
N VAL A 271 -8.45 -3.29 -15.41
CA VAL A 271 -8.18 -2.48 -14.20
C VAL A 271 -8.93 -1.16 -14.27
N ASP A 272 -8.95 -0.51 -15.43
CA ASP A 272 -9.57 0.81 -15.60
C ASP A 272 -11.10 0.75 -15.65
N ASN A 273 -11.67 -0.28 -16.29
CA ASN A 273 -13.10 -0.31 -16.63
C ASN A 273 -13.86 -1.53 -16.07
N GLY A 274 -13.17 -2.50 -15.48
CA GLY A 274 -13.75 -3.75 -15.03
C GLY A 274 -14.01 -4.76 -16.17
N PRO A 275 -14.68 -5.90 -15.87
CA PRO A 275 -15.14 -6.29 -14.54
C PRO A 275 -13.97 -6.51 -13.58
N TRP A 276 -14.11 -5.99 -12.36
CA TRP A 276 -13.09 -6.09 -11.29
C TRP A 276 -13.15 -7.41 -10.52
N GLU A 277 -14.27 -8.15 -10.62
CA GLU A 277 -14.37 -9.49 -10.07
C GLU A 277 -13.29 -10.40 -10.66
N GLY A 278 -12.56 -11.10 -9.78
CA GLY A 278 -11.48 -12.01 -10.14
C GLY A 278 -10.19 -11.34 -10.60
N LEU A 279 -9.99 -10.05 -10.34
CA LEU A 279 -8.66 -9.45 -10.44
C LEU A 279 -7.73 -10.12 -9.41
N PRO A 280 -6.45 -10.36 -9.73
CA PRO A 280 -5.49 -10.95 -8.79
C PRO A 280 -4.93 -9.89 -7.82
N ASP A 281 -5.77 -8.97 -7.35
CA ASP A 281 -5.39 -7.92 -6.39
C ASP A 281 -5.56 -8.40 -4.94
N VAL A 282 -6.61 -9.18 -4.67
CA VAL A 282 -6.91 -9.82 -3.37
C VAL A 282 -7.54 -11.21 -3.55
N THR A 283 -7.49 -12.03 -2.50
CA THR A 283 -8.12 -13.37 -2.44
C THR A 283 -9.19 -13.50 -1.36
N TYR A 284 -9.27 -12.55 -0.43
CA TYR A 284 -10.32 -12.54 0.58
C TYR A 284 -11.69 -12.18 -0.04
N PRO A 285 -12.80 -12.72 0.51
CA PRO A 285 -14.13 -12.42 0.01
C PRO A 285 -14.51 -10.95 0.21
N GLU A 286 -15.38 -10.45 -0.68
CA GLU A 286 -15.98 -9.12 -0.54
C GLU A 286 -16.62 -8.97 0.86
N PRO A 287 -16.26 -7.94 1.64
CA PRO A 287 -16.88 -7.70 2.94
C PRO A 287 -18.38 -7.42 2.80
N GLU A 288 -19.20 -7.93 3.73
CA GLU A 288 -20.65 -7.66 3.75
C GLU A 288 -20.99 -6.16 3.82
N THR A 289 -20.07 -5.35 4.35
CA THR A 289 -20.20 -3.90 4.49
C THR A 289 -19.78 -3.11 3.24
N SER A 290 -19.28 -3.77 2.18
CA SER A 290 -18.68 -3.11 1.01
C SER A 290 -19.58 -2.05 0.39
N ARG A 291 -20.86 -2.37 0.19
CA ARG A 291 -21.87 -1.48 -0.41
C ARG A 291 -22.16 -0.27 0.47
N THR A 292 -22.38 -0.50 1.77
CA THR A 292 -22.64 0.59 2.74
C THR A 292 -21.42 1.50 2.92
N GLU A 293 -20.22 0.92 2.91
CA GLU A 293 -18.96 1.68 2.98
C GLU A 293 -18.73 2.51 1.72
N ALA A 294 -18.91 1.92 0.53
CA ALA A 294 -18.78 2.62 -0.75
C ALA A 294 -19.75 3.80 -0.82
N LEU A 295 -21.02 3.59 -0.46
CA LEU A 295 -22.03 4.64 -0.40
C LEU A 295 -21.61 5.75 0.58
N GLN A 296 -21.14 5.39 1.77
CA GLN A 296 -20.70 6.38 2.76
C GLN A 296 -19.52 7.22 2.26
N ARG A 297 -18.59 6.61 1.52
CA ARG A 297 -17.47 7.34 0.89
C ARG A 297 -17.97 8.30 -0.20
N VAL A 298 -18.94 7.89 -1.02
CA VAL A 298 -19.58 8.77 -2.03
C VAL A 298 -20.23 9.97 -1.34
N LEU A 299 -21.04 9.75 -0.30
CA LEU A 299 -21.70 10.81 0.47
C LEU A 299 -20.69 11.78 1.10
N LYS A 300 -19.64 11.24 1.74
CA LYS A 300 -18.55 12.04 2.35
C LYS A 300 -17.86 12.96 1.33
N HIS A 301 -17.73 12.51 0.08
CA HIS A 301 -17.02 13.23 -0.97
C HIS A 301 -17.95 13.88 -2.02
N ARG A 302 -19.27 13.90 -1.78
CA ARG A 302 -20.28 14.33 -2.77
C ARG A 302 -19.97 15.66 -3.44
N THR A 303 -19.58 16.67 -2.65
CA THR A 303 -19.29 18.02 -3.17
C THR A 303 -18.10 18.01 -4.12
N ASN A 304 -17.06 17.23 -3.82
CA ASN A 304 -15.92 17.11 -4.71
C ASN A 304 -16.27 16.32 -5.96
N ILE A 305 -17.06 15.24 -5.83
CA ILE A 305 -17.51 14.42 -6.96
C ILE A 305 -18.36 15.25 -7.92
N ILE A 306 -19.35 15.99 -7.42
CA ILE A 306 -20.19 16.90 -8.23
C ILE A 306 -19.32 17.93 -8.96
N ARG A 307 -18.39 18.57 -8.24
CA ARG A 307 -17.54 19.62 -8.81
C ARG A 307 -16.65 19.15 -9.97
N VAL A 308 -16.22 17.89 -9.98
CA VAL A 308 -15.34 17.35 -11.02
C VAL A 308 -16.09 16.59 -12.11
N ASN A 309 -17.40 16.42 -11.98
CA ASN A 309 -18.20 15.72 -12.96
C ASN A 309 -18.33 16.57 -14.24
N PRO A 310 -18.00 16.03 -15.43
CA PRO A 310 -18.17 16.75 -16.68
C PRO A 310 -19.64 16.92 -17.12
N ALA A 311 -20.61 16.27 -16.46
CA ALA A 311 -22.04 16.44 -16.71
C ALA A 311 -22.59 17.75 -16.10
N ASP A 312 -23.72 18.23 -16.63
CA ASP A 312 -24.45 19.39 -16.08
C ASP A 312 -24.84 19.15 -14.61
N GLU A 313 -24.63 20.13 -13.73
CA GLU A 313 -24.87 20.04 -12.29
C GLU A 313 -26.31 19.57 -11.97
N THR A 314 -27.28 19.94 -12.83
CA THR A 314 -28.70 19.58 -12.68
C THR A 314 -28.99 18.09 -12.86
N LEU A 315 -28.10 17.32 -13.50
CA LEU A 315 -28.24 15.87 -13.66
C LEU A 315 -27.82 15.09 -12.41
N PHE A 316 -27.18 15.72 -11.43
CA PHE A 316 -26.60 15.05 -10.26
C PHE A 316 -27.33 15.33 -8.93
N ASP A 317 -28.29 16.27 -8.91
CA ASP A 317 -29.24 16.44 -7.81
C ASP A 317 -30.22 15.24 -7.65
N PRO A 318 -30.69 14.61 -8.75
CA PRO A 318 -31.15 13.22 -8.71
C PRO A 318 -29.92 12.31 -8.79
N ALA A 319 -29.50 11.72 -7.67
CA ALA A 319 -28.32 10.87 -7.65
C ALA A 319 -28.63 9.49 -8.28
N LEU A 320 -27.97 9.22 -9.42
CA LEU A 320 -27.89 7.94 -10.16
C LEU A 320 -29.19 7.29 -10.63
#